data_AF-A0A7J6R0C0-F1
#
_entry.id   AF-A0A7J6R0C0-F1
#
_cell.length_a   1.000
_cell.length_b   1.000
_cell.length_c   1.000
_cell.angle_alpha   90.00
_cell.angle_beta   90.00
_cell.angle_gamma   90.00
#
_symmetry.space_group_name_H-M   'P 1'
#
loop_
_entity.id
_entity.type
_entity.pdbx_description
1 polymer ?
#
loop_
_entity_poly.entity_id
_entity_poly.type
_entity_poly.pdbx_seq_one_letter_code
_entity_poly.pdbx_strand_id
1 'polypeptide(L)'
;MVGEATTAANRQYKNQAMYDAAREGSRGTILPPGHARALTALSDSVLSTIEIAANYGKLMIITNAAPGWVEASCQQFMPALLPFIKSVPLYARPFNALMTTWKLDAFARECGGGDVEGVVSLGDGPIERQACLRLMAEDKRVKSVKFKESPSISQLVSEHELLHLRLKDLLKHDSDLDLRLLCNNTNPQAGNGGRPPCSIVHIS
;
A
#
# COMPACT_ATOMS: atom_id res chain seq x y z
N MET A 1 14.04 -12.49 -33.48
CA MET A 1 13.53 -11.19 -32.98
C MET A 1 12.02 -11.00 -33.24
N VAL A 2 11.17 -12.02 -33.03
CA VAL A 2 9.72 -11.92 -33.30
C VAL A 2 8.87 -12.21 -32.04
N GLY A 3 9.45 -12.74 -30.96
CA GLY A 3 8.72 -13.12 -29.73
C GLY A 3 8.48 -11.99 -28.70
N GLU A 4 9.32 -10.94 -28.69
CA GLU A 4 9.20 -9.85 -27.69
C GLU A 4 8.09 -8.84 -28.04
N ALA A 5 7.93 -8.52 -29.33
CA ALA A 5 6.93 -7.54 -29.78
C ALA A 5 5.48 -8.03 -29.56
N THR A 6 5.21 -9.32 -29.77
CA THR A 6 3.89 -9.93 -29.54
C THR A 6 3.54 -9.98 -28.05
N THR A 7 4.53 -10.15 -27.18
CA THR A 7 4.34 -10.20 -25.73
C THR A 7 4.05 -8.80 -25.16
N ALA A 8 4.74 -7.77 -25.66
CA ALA A 8 4.50 -6.38 -25.28
C ALA A 8 3.11 -5.88 -25.72
N ALA A 9 2.72 -6.16 -26.96
CA ALA A 9 1.39 -5.82 -27.48
C ALA A 9 0.27 -6.49 -26.66
N ASN A 10 0.38 -7.80 -26.39
CA ASN A 10 -0.60 -8.53 -25.57
C ASN A 10 -0.72 -7.97 -24.14
N ARG A 11 0.39 -7.48 -23.57
CA ARG A 11 0.42 -6.87 -22.23
C ARG A 11 -0.26 -5.50 -22.23
N GLN A 12 -0.05 -4.71 -23.28
CA GLN A 12 -0.70 -3.42 -23.48
C GLN A 12 -2.22 -3.57 -23.67
N TYR A 13 -2.67 -4.54 -24.48
CA TYR A 13 -4.11 -4.82 -24.67
C TYR A 13 -4.79 -5.29 -23.38
N LYS A 14 -4.16 -6.15 -22.57
CA LYS A 14 -4.69 -6.53 -21.24
C LYS A 14 -4.80 -5.35 -20.28
N ASN A 15 -3.80 -4.46 -20.28
CA ASN A 15 -3.84 -3.29 -19.42
C ASN A 15 -4.93 -2.28 -19.85
N GLN A 16 -5.16 -2.13 -21.16
CA GLN A 16 -6.23 -1.29 -21.71
C GLN A 16 -7.62 -1.86 -21.37
N ALA A 17 -7.82 -3.18 -21.54
CA ALA A 17 -9.07 -3.83 -21.15
C ALA A 17 -9.35 -3.73 -19.64
N MET A 18 -8.31 -3.78 -18.79
CA MET A 18 -8.46 -3.51 -17.35
C MET A 18 -8.84 -2.04 -17.06
N TYR A 19 -8.32 -1.09 -17.84
CA TYR A 19 -8.70 0.32 -17.73
C TYR A 19 -10.17 0.55 -18.13
N ASP A 20 -10.61 -0.07 -19.23
CA ASP A 20 -11.98 0.03 -19.70
C ASP A 20 -12.94 -0.63 -18.69
N ALA A 21 -12.57 -1.79 -18.13
CA ALA A 21 -13.33 -2.43 -17.05
C ALA A 21 -13.38 -1.59 -15.75
N ALA A 22 -12.31 -0.85 -15.43
CA ALA A 22 -12.29 0.05 -14.29
C ALA A 22 -13.17 1.30 -14.51
N ARG A 23 -13.29 1.77 -15.76
CA ARG A 23 -14.26 2.82 -16.14
C ARG A 23 -15.70 2.31 -16.16
N GLU A 24 -15.93 1.07 -16.61
CA GLU A 24 -17.26 0.45 -16.68
C GLU A 24 -17.77 -0.07 -15.33
N GLY A 25 -16.86 -0.34 -14.38
CA GLY A 25 -17.18 -0.78 -13.01
C GLY A 25 -17.96 0.21 -12.14
N SER A 26 -18.19 1.44 -12.63
CA SER A 26 -18.96 2.48 -11.93
C SER A 26 -20.49 2.28 -11.97
N ARG A 27 -20.99 1.13 -12.45
CA ARG A 27 -22.40 0.75 -12.26
C ARG A 27 -22.60 0.13 -10.87
N GLY A 28 -22.87 1.00 -9.89
CA GLY A 28 -23.69 0.76 -8.69
C GLY A 28 -23.74 -0.66 -8.14
N THR A 29 -22.59 -1.30 -7.91
CA THR A 29 -22.58 -2.64 -7.31
C THR A 29 -22.98 -2.50 -5.85
N ILE A 30 -24.18 -2.97 -5.50
CA ILE A 30 -24.65 -2.98 -4.12
C ILE A 30 -23.88 -4.05 -3.36
N LEU A 31 -23.01 -3.61 -2.44
CA LEU A 31 -22.28 -4.52 -1.57
C LEU A 31 -23.22 -5.17 -0.54
N PRO A 32 -23.07 -6.47 -0.24
CA PRO A 32 -23.78 -7.07 0.87
C PRO A 32 -23.49 -6.29 2.17
N PRO A 33 -24.47 -6.10 3.07
CA PRO A 33 -24.29 -5.24 4.25
C PRO A 33 -23.10 -5.60 5.13
N GLY A 34 -22.74 -6.89 5.21
CA GLY A 34 -21.56 -7.35 5.94
C GLY A 34 -20.24 -6.85 5.34
N HIS A 35 -20.11 -6.90 4.01
CA HIS A 35 -18.92 -6.40 3.30
C HIS A 35 -18.83 -4.88 3.39
N ALA A 36 -19.95 -4.17 3.26
CA ALA A 36 -20.00 -2.72 3.42
C ALA A 36 -19.50 -2.30 4.82
N ARG A 37 -20.03 -2.91 5.89
CA ARG A 37 -19.56 -2.64 7.26
C ARG A 37 -18.07 -2.94 7.46
N ALA A 38 -17.59 -4.05 6.92
CA ALA A 38 -16.18 -4.43 7.04
C ALA A 38 -15.26 -3.43 6.33
N LEU A 39 -15.65 -2.94 5.16
CA LEU A 39 -14.91 -1.92 4.41
C LEU A 39 -14.98 -0.54 5.08
N THR A 40 -16.10 -0.19 5.74
CA THR A 40 -16.18 1.01 6.57
C THR A 40 -15.20 0.94 7.74
N ALA A 41 -15.19 -0.17 8.49
CA ALA A 41 -14.26 -0.35 9.61
C ALA A 41 -12.79 -0.29 9.16
N LEU A 42 -12.48 -0.87 7.99
CA LEU A 42 -11.16 -0.73 7.39
C LEU A 42 -10.84 0.72 7.02
N SER A 43 -11.80 1.44 6.42
CA SER A 43 -11.63 2.86 6.04
C SER A 43 -11.28 3.72 7.25
N ASP A 44 -11.98 3.54 8.36
CA ASP A 44 -11.75 4.30 9.60
C ASP A 44 -10.35 4.04 10.18
N SER A 45 -9.91 2.77 10.14
CA SER A 45 -8.58 2.37 10.61
C SER A 45 -7.45 2.90 9.70
N VAL A 46 -7.68 2.92 8.38
CA VAL A 46 -6.75 3.51 7.40
C VAL A 46 -6.67 5.03 7.59
N LEU A 47 -7.80 5.73 7.77
CA LEU A 47 -7.83 7.17 8.03
C LEU A 47 -7.02 7.53 9.28
N SER A 48 -7.21 6.79 10.38
CA SER A 48 -6.44 6.99 11.61
C SER A 48 -4.93 6.83 11.38
N THR A 49 -4.53 5.86 10.55
CA THR A 49 -3.12 5.65 10.18
C THR A 49 -2.57 6.83 9.39
N ILE A 50 -3.34 7.31 8.40
CA ILE A 50 -3.00 8.46 7.57
C ILE A 50 -2.84 9.71 8.43
N GLU A 51 -3.77 9.99 9.34
CA GLU A 51 -3.72 11.14 10.24
C GLU A 51 -2.45 11.11 11.10
N ILE A 52 -2.09 9.96 11.67
CA ILE A 52 -0.84 9.83 12.42
C ILE A 52 0.35 10.12 11.51
N ALA A 53 0.43 9.49 10.33
CA ALA A 53 1.56 9.63 9.42
C ALA A 53 1.72 11.07 8.87
N ALA A 54 0.62 11.75 8.58
CA ALA A 54 0.61 13.12 8.04
C ALA A 54 1.24 14.14 9.00
N ASN A 55 1.27 13.86 10.30
CA ASN A 55 1.93 14.71 11.29
C ASN A 55 3.46 14.60 11.29
N TYR A 56 4.06 13.65 10.56
CA TYR A 56 5.50 13.37 10.57
C TYR A 56 6.19 13.61 9.23
N GLY A 57 5.44 13.80 8.15
CA GLY A 57 6.03 14.04 6.84
C GLY A 57 5.04 14.03 5.70
N LYS A 58 5.58 14.18 4.50
CA LYS A 58 4.82 14.15 3.26
C LYS A 58 4.36 12.71 2.97
N LEU A 59 3.08 12.56 2.68
CA LEU A 59 2.49 11.29 2.26
C LEU A 59 2.37 11.23 0.74
N MET A 60 2.56 10.03 0.19
CA MET A 60 2.41 9.75 -1.24
C MET A 60 2.06 8.28 -1.47
N ILE A 61 1.51 7.98 -2.64
CA ILE A 61 1.10 6.63 -3.03
C ILE A 61 1.87 6.24 -4.29
N ILE A 62 2.55 5.09 -4.26
CA ILE A 62 3.23 4.50 -5.42
C ILE A 62 2.62 3.12 -5.67
N THR A 63 1.85 2.96 -6.75
CA THR A 63 1.03 1.76 -6.97
C THR A 63 1.17 1.14 -8.35
N ASN A 64 1.17 -0.19 -8.38
CA ASN A 64 1.18 -0.99 -9.61
C ASN A 64 -0.12 -0.89 -10.41
N ALA A 65 -1.17 -0.30 -9.80
CA ALA A 65 -2.46 -0.08 -10.45
C ALA A 65 -2.34 0.86 -11.65
N ALA A 66 -3.30 0.72 -12.58
CA ALA A 66 -3.43 1.63 -13.70
C ALA A 66 -3.84 3.04 -13.22
N PRO A 67 -3.50 4.11 -13.96
CA PRO A 67 -3.97 5.46 -13.64
C PRO A 67 -5.49 5.54 -13.49
N GLY A 68 -5.97 6.22 -12.46
CA GLY A 68 -7.39 6.38 -12.14
C GLY A 68 -8.04 5.20 -11.40
N TRP A 69 -7.35 4.05 -11.30
CA TRP A 69 -7.93 2.86 -10.68
C TRP A 69 -8.11 3.00 -9.17
N VAL A 70 -7.16 3.66 -8.48
CA VAL A 70 -7.23 3.82 -7.02
C VAL A 70 -8.42 4.71 -6.65
N GLU A 71 -8.61 5.81 -7.37
CA GLU A 71 -9.68 6.77 -7.16
C GLU A 71 -11.05 6.13 -7.43
N ALA A 72 -11.19 5.41 -8.55
CA ALA A 72 -12.42 4.70 -8.89
C ALA A 72 -12.75 3.62 -7.84
N SER A 73 -11.74 2.85 -7.42
CA SER A 73 -11.87 1.82 -6.39
C SER A 73 -12.28 2.43 -5.03
N CYS A 74 -11.63 3.52 -4.61
CA CYS A 74 -12.01 4.22 -3.38
C CYS A 74 -13.44 4.77 -3.48
N GLN A 75 -13.79 5.42 -4.59
CA GLN A 75 -15.14 5.96 -4.79
C GLN A 75 -16.22 4.87 -4.67
N GLN A 76 -15.93 3.65 -5.11
CA GLN A 76 -16.87 2.52 -5.08
C GLN A 76 -16.92 1.81 -3.72
N PHE A 77 -15.76 1.51 -3.13
CA PHE A 77 -15.66 0.58 -2.00
C PHE A 77 -15.35 1.26 -0.66
N MET A 78 -14.62 2.38 -0.68
CA MET A 78 -14.16 3.10 0.52
C MET A 78 -14.19 4.62 0.31
N PRO A 79 -15.37 5.21 0.07
CA PRO A 79 -15.48 6.61 -0.39
C PRO A 79 -14.96 7.64 0.61
N ALA A 80 -14.91 7.29 1.91
CA ALA A 80 -14.34 8.14 2.95
C ALA A 80 -12.85 8.43 2.75
N LEU A 81 -12.11 7.56 2.05
CA LEU A 81 -10.69 7.76 1.74
C LEU A 81 -10.47 8.69 0.54
N LEU A 82 -11.48 8.90 -0.31
CA LEU A 82 -11.31 9.62 -1.57
C LEU A 82 -10.77 11.06 -1.43
N PRO A 83 -11.19 11.87 -0.44
CA PRO A 83 -10.61 13.20 -0.22
C PRO A 83 -9.10 13.14 0.03
N PHE A 84 -8.64 12.18 0.84
CA PHE A 84 -7.22 11.97 1.09
C PHE A 84 -6.48 11.56 -0.19
N ILE A 85 -6.99 10.55 -0.91
CA ILE A 85 -6.37 10.06 -2.16
C ILE A 85 -6.16 11.20 -3.16
N LYS A 86 -7.11 12.13 -3.26
CA LYS A 86 -7.00 13.31 -4.13
C LYS A 86 -6.06 14.39 -3.61
N SER A 87 -5.72 14.38 -2.31
CA SER A 87 -4.88 15.39 -1.67
C SER A 87 -3.39 15.08 -1.70
N VAL A 88 -3.00 13.83 -1.98
CA VAL A 88 -1.60 13.39 -1.98
C VAL A 88 -1.09 13.07 -3.38
N PRO A 89 0.22 13.21 -3.64
CA PRO A 89 0.82 12.70 -4.86
C PRO A 89 0.56 11.19 -5.02
N LEU A 90 -0.06 10.81 -6.13
CA LEU A 90 -0.34 9.43 -6.50
C LEU A 90 0.36 9.11 -7.82
N TYR A 91 1.31 8.19 -7.75
CA TYR A 91 2.06 7.69 -8.90
C TYR A 91 1.55 6.29 -9.22
N ALA A 92 0.69 6.22 -10.24
CA ALA A 92 0.22 4.97 -10.80
C ALA A 92 1.19 4.48 -11.88
N ARG A 93 1.27 3.16 -12.07
CA ARG A 93 2.16 2.57 -13.07
C ARG A 93 1.71 2.95 -14.48
N PRO A 94 2.59 3.57 -15.30
CA PRO A 94 2.31 3.77 -16.72
C PRO A 94 2.10 2.44 -17.46
N PHE A 95 1.21 2.42 -18.45
CA PHE A 95 0.85 1.18 -19.16
C PHE A 95 2.01 0.47 -19.86
N ASN A 96 3.00 1.24 -20.32
CA ASN A 96 4.22 0.77 -20.96
C ASN A 96 5.33 0.39 -19.97
N ALA A 97 5.17 0.67 -18.67
CA ALA A 97 6.18 0.39 -17.66
C ALA A 97 6.06 -1.05 -17.12
N LEU A 98 7.20 -1.68 -16.85
CA LEU A 98 7.25 -3.02 -16.28
C LEU A 98 6.92 -3.00 -14.78
N MET A 99 6.01 -3.87 -14.33
CA MET A 99 5.61 -3.97 -12.91
C MET A 99 6.79 -4.26 -11.97
N THR A 100 7.83 -4.93 -12.47
CA THR A 100 9.00 -5.36 -11.69
C THR A 100 10.01 -4.25 -11.47
N THR A 101 10.08 -3.24 -12.34
CA THR A 101 11.10 -2.19 -12.25
C THR A 101 10.52 -0.82 -11.95
N TRP A 102 9.30 -0.50 -12.40
CA TRP A 102 8.80 0.88 -12.34
C TRP A 102 8.70 1.42 -10.89
N LYS A 103 8.39 0.58 -9.89
CA LYS A 103 8.37 1.02 -8.48
C LYS A 103 9.78 1.37 -8.00
N LEU A 104 10.81 0.67 -8.46
CA LEU A 104 12.21 1.00 -8.15
C LEU A 104 12.53 2.39 -8.69
N ASP A 105 12.19 2.64 -9.96
CA ASP A 105 12.44 3.92 -10.63
C ASP A 105 11.61 5.06 -10.00
N ALA A 106 10.36 4.78 -9.62
CA ALA A 106 9.49 5.75 -8.97
C ALA A 106 9.99 6.14 -7.57
N PHE A 107 10.44 5.18 -6.76
CA PHE A 107 11.04 5.48 -5.45
C PHE A 107 12.31 6.31 -5.58
N ALA A 108 13.23 5.92 -6.48
CA ALA A 108 14.46 6.69 -6.69
C ALA A 108 14.15 8.14 -7.13
N ARG A 109 13.23 8.31 -8.08
CA ARG A 109 12.84 9.62 -8.60
C ARG A 109 12.16 10.51 -7.56
N GLU A 110 11.23 9.96 -6.79
CA GLU A 110 10.37 10.75 -5.91
C GLU A 110 10.87 10.84 -4.46
N CYS A 111 11.75 9.93 -4.05
CA CYS A 111 12.24 9.84 -2.67
C CYS A 111 13.78 9.94 -2.56
N GLY A 112 14.51 9.91 -3.67
CA GLY A 112 15.98 10.04 -3.70
C GLY A 112 16.51 11.47 -3.69
N GLY A 113 15.61 12.47 -3.83
CA GLY A 113 15.98 13.89 -3.84
C GLY A 113 16.78 14.31 -2.60
N GLY A 114 17.73 15.25 -2.77
CA GLY A 114 18.61 15.71 -1.67
C GLY A 114 17.88 16.38 -0.51
N ASP A 115 16.64 16.83 -0.72
CA ASP A 115 15.73 17.42 0.27
C ASP A 115 14.98 16.38 1.12
N VAL A 116 15.04 15.10 0.76
CA VAL A 116 14.44 14.00 1.52
C VAL A 116 15.50 13.43 2.45
N GLU A 117 15.30 13.44 3.77
CA GLU A 117 16.26 12.85 4.72
C GLU A 117 15.99 11.37 5.04
N GLY A 118 14.75 10.93 4.85
CA GLY A 118 14.35 9.58 5.19
C GLY A 118 13.00 9.19 4.62
N VAL A 119 12.77 7.89 4.52
CA VAL A 119 11.61 7.28 3.85
C VAL A 119 11.07 6.14 4.69
N VAL A 120 9.77 6.18 4.95
CA VAL A 120 9.04 5.05 5.53
C VAL A 120 8.12 4.46 4.47
N SER A 121 8.35 3.21 4.09
CA SER A 121 7.53 2.48 3.13
C SER A 121 6.62 1.50 3.86
N LEU A 122 5.31 1.61 3.62
CA LEU A 122 4.30 0.69 4.08
C LEU A 122 3.72 -0.04 2.87
N GLY A 123 3.75 -1.37 2.85
CA GLY A 123 3.13 -2.12 1.75
C GLY A 123 3.36 -3.64 1.83
N ASP A 124 2.60 -4.38 1.04
CA ASP A 124 2.57 -5.85 1.06
C ASP A 124 3.51 -6.51 0.04
N GLY A 125 3.99 -5.76 -0.95
CA GLY A 125 4.77 -6.28 -2.06
C GLY A 125 6.28 -6.39 -1.77
N PRO A 126 7.00 -7.36 -2.38
CA PRO A 126 8.46 -7.44 -2.23
C PRO A 126 9.20 -6.29 -2.96
N ILE A 127 8.62 -5.75 -4.03
CA ILE A 127 9.27 -4.72 -4.87
C ILE A 127 9.37 -3.39 -4.16
N GLU A 128 8.36 -2.96 -3.39
CA GLU A 128 8.44 -1.68 -2.67
C GLU A 128 9.36 -1.73 -1.46
N ARG A 129 9.43 -2.88 -0.76
CA ARG A 129 10.49 -3.13 0.24
C ARG A 129 11.87 -2.97 -0.40
N GLN A 130 12.11 -3.64 -1.53
CA GLN A 130 13.37 -3.54 -2.24
C GLN A 130 13.66 -2.10 -2.70
N ALA A 131 12.66 -1.40 -3.24
CA ALA A 131 12.77 -0.01 -3.68
C ALA A 131 13.19 0.91 -2.53
N CYS A 132 12.53 0.77 -1.37
CA CYS A 132 12.81 1.55 -0.17
C CYS A 132 14.23 1.31 0.34
N LEU A 133 14.65 0.05 0.49
CA LEU A 133 15.98 -0.29 1.01
C LEU A 133 17.13 0.18 0.09
N ARG A 134 16.89 0.33 -1.21
CA ARG A 134 17.92 0.88 -2.13
C ARG A 134 18.27 2.34 -1.84
N LEU A 135 17.35 3.10 -1.24
CA LEU A 135 17.58 4.51 -0.91
C LEU A 135 18.63 4.69 0.20
N MET A 136 19.00 3.62 0.93
CA MET A 136 20.13 3.66 1.87
C MET A 136 21.44 4.04 1.17
N ALA A 137 21.61 3.62 -0.09
CA ALA A 137 22.78 3.97 -0.88
C ALA A 137 22.83 5.48 -1.24
N GLU A 138 21.73 6.20 -1.03
CA GLU A 138 21.57 7.64 -1.24
C GLU A 138 21.60 8.41 0.09
N ASP A 139 22.18 7.80 1.14
CA ASP A 139 22.32 8.36 2.50
C ASP A 139 20.98 8.76 3.14
N LYS A 140 19.92 7.99 2.82
CA LYS A 140 18.58 8.17 3.40
C LYS A 140 18.38 7.23 4.59
N ARG A 141 17.71 7.70 5.64
CA ARG A 141 17.17 6.83 6.70
C ARG A 141 15.95 6.09 6.18
N VAL A 142 15.97 4.76 6.11
CA VAL A 142 14.90 3.97 5.51
C VAL A 142 14.20 3.07 6.53
N LYS A 143 12.87 3.00 6.45
CA LYS A 143 12.09 2.05 7.25
C LYS A 143 11.08 1.36 6.36
N SER A 144 11.24 0.07 6.14
CA SER A 144 10.25 -0.74 5.43
C SER A 144 9.37 -1.50 6.43
N VAL A 145 8.06 -1.41 6.27
CA VAL A 145 7.09 -2.24 6.99
C VAL A 145 6.33 -3.06 5.96
N LYS A 146 6.69 -4.34 5.87
CA LYS A 146 6.05 -5.30 5.00
C LYS A 146 4.77 -5.84 5.62
N PHE A 147 3.65 -5.56 4.99
CA PHE A 147 2.34 -6.09 5.38
C PHE A 147 2.19 -7.55 4.93
N LYS A 148 1.19 -8.24 5.49
CA LYS A 148 0.85 -9.60 5.14
C LYS A 148 0.39 -9.69 3.68
N GLU A 149 0.87 -10.68 2.96
CA GLU A 149 0.38 -11.01 1.63
C GLU A 149 -0.99 -11.69 1.71
N SER A 150 -1.95 -11.25 0.88
CA SER A 150 -3.34 -11.74 0.86
C SER A 150 -4.00 -11.78 2.26
N PRO A 151 -4.17 -10.62 2.91
CA PRO A 151 -4.87 -10.54 4.18
C PRO A 151 -6.40 -10.61 3.97
N SER A 152 -7.11 -11.11 4.98
CA SER A 152 -8.55 -10.87 5.10
C SER A 152 -8.83 -9.42 5.56
N ILE A 153 -10.06 -8.92 5.40
CA ILE A 153 -10.41 -7.55 5.85
C ILE A 153 -10.17 -7.37 7.35
N SER A 154 -10.48 -8.37 8.18
CA SER A 154 -10.22 -8.29 9.62
C SER A 154 -8.72 -8.27 9.94
N GLN A 155 -7.89 -8.96 9.15
CA GLN A 155 -6.44 -8.89 9.27
C GLN A 155 -5.91 -7.51 8.86
N LEU A 156 -6.42 -6.92 7.78
CA LEU A 156 -6.06 -5.54 7.40
C LEU A 156 -6.36 -4.55 8.54
N VAL A 157 -7.55 -4.64 9.15
CA VAL A 157 -7.90 -3.81 10.32
C VAL A 157 -6.90 -4.02 11.45
N SER A 158 -6.57 -5.28 11.77
CA SER A 158 -5.62 -5.62 12.84
C SER A 158 -4.19 -5.13 12.55
N GLU A 159 -3.76 -5.12 11.28
CA GLU A 159 -2.47 -4.56 10.86
C GLU A 159 -2.42 -3.05 11.11
N HIS A 160 -3.49 -2.33 10.75
CA HIS A 160 -3.60 -0.90 11.00
C HIS A 160 -3.70 -0.55 12.49
N GLU A 161 -4.45 -1.32 13.28
CA GLU A 161 -4.52 -1.14 14.74
C GLU A 161 -3.14 -1.32 15.39
N LEU A 162 -2.38 -2.34 14.99
CA LEU A 162 -1.00 -2.51 15.45
C LEU A 162 -0.11 -1.32 15.03
N LEU A 163 -0.30 -0.81 13.81
CA LEU A 163 0.40 0.40 13.39
C LEU A 163 0.02 1.62 14.22
N HIS A 164 -1.24 1.84 14.58
CA HIS A 164 -1.60 2.99 15.42
C HIS A 164 -0.81 3.02 16.73
N LEU A 165 -0.55 1.85 17.31
CA LEU A 165 0.21 1.69 18.55
C LEU A 165 1.71 1.96 18.37
N ARG A 166 2.27 1.68 17.19
CA ARG A 166 3.74 1.64 16.98
C ARG A 166 4.25 2.68 15.99
N LEU A 167 3.38 3.31 15.21
CA LEU A 167 3.74 4.15 14.07
C LEU A 167 4.49 5.40 14.53
N LYS A 168 4.10 6.01 15.66
CA LYS A 168 4.83 7.17 16.20
C LYS A 168 6.26 6.80 16.59
N ASP A 169 6.45 5.68 17.29
CA ASP A 169 7.77 5.20 17.70
C ASP A 169 8.60 4.83 16.47
N LEU A 170 7.99 4.16 15.50
CA LEU A 170 8.62 3.79 14.23
C LEU A 170 9.09 5.03 13.47
N LEU A 171 8.23 6.05 13.33
CA LEU A 171 8.56 7.27 12.60
C LEU A 171 9.69 8.05 13.28
N LYS A 172 9.74 8.07 14.63
CA LYS A 172 10.78 8.74 15.41
C LYS A 172 12.08 7.95 15.59
N HIS A 173 12.10 6.68 15.23
CA HIS A 173 13.28 5.84 15.41
C HIS A 173 14.47 6.36 14.58
N ASP A 174 15.66 6.48 15.16
CA ASP A 174 16.78 7.17 14.49
C ASP A 174 17.61 6.28 13.56
N SER A 175 17.32 4.97 13.49
CA SER A 175 17.99 4.05 12.57
C SER A 175 17.04 3.41 11.56
N ASP A 176 17.63 2.70 10.61
CA ASP A 176 16.91 1.95 9.61
C ASP A 176 16.13 0.79 10.23
N LEU A 177 15.00 0.45 9.62
CA LEU A 177 14.17 -0.67 10.04
C LEU A 177 13.69 -1.46 8.84
N ASP A 178 13.77 -2.79 8.93
CA ASP A 178 13.15 -3.69 7.95
C ASP A 178 12.25 -4.68 8.68
N LEU A 179 10.95 -4.39 8.68
CA LEU A 179 9.96 -5.02 9.54
C LEU A 179 8.91 -5.77 8.72
N ARG A 180 8.28 -6.76 9.34
CA ARG A 180 7.12 -7.49 8.80
C ARG A 180 6.00 -7.58 9.82
N LEU A 181 4.77 -7.36 9.36
CA LEU A 181 3.57 -7.66 10.13
C LEU A 181 3.20 -9.15 9.95
N LEU A 182 2.97 -9.82 11.07
CA LEU A 182 2.49 -11.19 11.13
C LEU A 182 1.13 -11.19 11.82
N CYS A 183 0.09 -11.65 11.12
CA CYS A 183 -1.24 -11.78 11.70
C CYS A 183 -1.65 -13.23 11.82
N ASN A 184 -2.30 -13.55 12.94
CA ASN A 184 -2.81 -14.90 13.18
C ASN A 184 -3.99 -15.18 12.25
N ASN A 185 -4.15 -16.44 11.85
CA ASN A 185 -5.31 -16.89 11.05
C ASN A 185 -6.54 -17.19 11.91
N THR A 186 -6.48 -16.94 13.22
CA THR A 186 -7.52 -17.38 14.15
C THR A 186 -8.73 -16.47 14.13
N ASN A 187 -9.90 -17.09 14.01
CA ASN A 187 -11.21 -16.44 14.08
C ASN A 187 -11.33 -15.65 15.40
N PRO A 188 -11.83 -14.39 15.41
CA PRO A 188 -11.93 -13.56 16.63
C PRO A 188 -12.74 -14.20 17.78
N GLN A 189 -13.52 -15.24 17.49
CA GLN A 189 -14.38 -15.97 18.42
C GLN A 189 -13.67 -17.13 19.16
N ALA A 190 -12.47 -17.54 18.73
CA ALA A 190 -11.71 -18.56 19.43
C ALA A 190 -10.87 -17.86 20.51
N GLY A 191 -11.26 -18.03 21.79
CA GLY A 191 -10.61 -17.44 22.95
C GLY A 191 -9.11 -17.76 23.01
N ASN A 192 -8.31 -16.91 22.38
CA ASN A 192 -6.87 -17.03 22.36
C ASN A 192 -6.33 -16.17 23.50
N GLY A 193 -5.77 -16.83 24.52
CA GLY A 193 -5.26 -16.18 25.73
C GLY A 193 -4.34 -15.00 25.41
N GLY A 194 -4.86 -13.78 25.55
CA GLY A 194 -4.14 -12.50 25.64
C GLY A 194 -3.22 -12.09 24.48
N ARG A 195 -2.96 -12.92 23.47
CA ARG A 195 -1.99 -12.59 22.42
C ARG A 195 -2.61 -11.64 21.39
N PRO A 196 -1.94 -10.52 21.05
CA PRO A 196 -2.47 -9.58 20.05
C PRO A 196 -2.64 -10.27 18.68
N PRO A 197 -3.66 -9.87 17.90
CA PRO A 197 -4.02 -10.53 16.63
C PRO A 197 -2.93 -10.40 15.57
N CYS A 198 -2.13 -9.34 15.63
CA CYS A 198 -0.93 -9.15 14.83
C CYS A 198 0.29 -8.83 15.70
N SER A 199 1.48 -9.11 15.16
CA SER A 199 2.77 -8.80 15.76
C SER A 199 3.72 -8.25 14.70
N ILE A 200 4.76 -7.52 15.13
CA ILE A 200 5.79 -6.96 14.26
C ILE A 200 7.13 -7.63 14.54
N VAL A 201 7.84 -8.04 13.50
CA VAL A 201 9.15 -8.69 13.59
C VAL A 201 10.15 -8.06 12.62
N HIS A 202 11.44 -8.13 12.93
CA HIS A 202 12.50 -7.77 11.98
C HIS A 202 12.63 -8.85 10.89
N ILE A 203 12.88 -8.43 9.65
CA ILE A 203 13.15 -9.31 8.51
C ILE A 203 14.65 -9.58 8.38
N SER A 204 15.48 -8.55 8.59
CA SER A 204 16.93 -8.58 8.50
C SER A 204 17.56 -7.56 9.44
#